data_AF-A0A8J2L6N0-F1
#
_entry.id   AF-A0A8J2L6N0-F1
#
_cell.length_a   1.000
_cell.length_b   1.000
_cell.length_c   1.000
_cell.angle_alpha   90.00
_cell.angle_beta   90.00
_cell.angle_gamma   90.00
#
_symmetry.space_group_name_H-M   'P 1'
#
loop_
_entity.id
_entity.type
_entity.pdbx_description
1 polymer ?
#
loop_
_entity_poly.entity_id
_entity_poly.type
_entity_poly.pdbx_seq_one_letter_code
_entity_poly.pdbx_strand_id
1 'polypeptide(L)'
;NVPASAFSDLPSLKIINLAKNNITSVEPGAFDNSPNLQAIRLDTNKLMDIKGLFKNIPNLLWLNISGNNLEHLEYSNFPPRLQWLDLRSNQIRSLGSCLDLEKQLRLRNLDLSQNSLLEIGSSNLPDSIENLILSENQIHTILPYTFFRKPNLTRVDLSFNHLTKIDPNALRLSPDKTPPTEIFLGQNPLTCDCTMQWLQNMNMEI
;
A
#
# COMPACT_ATOMS: atom_id res chain seq x y z
N ASN A 1 11.39 -16.96 15.42
CA ASN A 1 12.22 -15.81 15.01
C ASN A 1 13.20 -16.25 13.95
N VAL A 2 13.48 -15.37 13.00
CA VAL A 2 14.31 -15.68 11.83
C VAL A 2 15.67 -14.99 12.02
N PRO A 3 16.75 -15.73 12.31
CA PRO A 3 18.08 -15.14 12.47
C PRO A 3 18.69 -14.71 11.14
N ALA A 4 19.71 -13.85 11.19
CA ALA A 4 20.40 -13.33 10.00
C ALA A 4 21.03 -14.44 9.13
N SER A 5 21.40 -15.57 9.76
CA SER A 5 21.99 -16.73 9.07
C SER A 5 20.96 -17.74 8.53
N ALA A 6 19.66 -17.52 8.73
CA ALA A 6 18.63 -18.53 8.43
C ALA A 6 18.67 -19.07 7.00
N PHE A 7 19.07 -18.23 6.04
CA PHE A 7 19.11 -18.55 4.61
C PHE A 7 20.50 -18.33 3.99
N SER A 8 21.57 -18.33 4.79
CA SER A 8 22.94 -18.07 4.29
C SER A 8 23.38 -19.03 3.19
N ASP A 9 22.93 -20.28 3.26
CA ASP A 9 23.38 -21.36 2.38
C ASP A 9 22.44 -21.59 1.20
N LEU A 10 21.51 -20.65 0.94
CA LEU A 10 20.47 -20.76 -0.10
C LEU A 10 20.57 -19.66 -1.18
N PRO A 11 21.71 -19.51 -1.89
CA PRO A 11 21.92 -18.42 -2.85
C PRO A 11 20.99 -18.45 -4.07
N SER A 12 20.42 -19.62 -4.37
CA SER A 12 19.46 -19.82 -5.47
C SER A 12 18.00 -19.61 -5.07
N LEU A 13 17.73 -19.24 -3.82
CA LEU A 13 16.37 -19.05 -3.32
C LEU A 13 15.67 -17.92 -4.09
N LYS A 14 14.49 -18.23 -4.66
CA LYS A 14 13.65 -17.28 -5.41
C LYS A 14 12.37 -16.91 -4.67
N ILE A 15 11.82 -17.85 -3.91
CA ILE A 15 10.56 -17.69 -3.21
C ILE A 15 10.76 -18.23 -1.80
N ILE A 16 10.33 -17.48 -0.81
CA ILE A 16 10.29 -17.94 0.58
C ILE A 16 8.88 -17.81 1.14
N ASN A 17 8.43 -18.85 1.82
CA ASN A 17 7.15 -18.86 2.50
C ASN A 17 7.31 -19.17 3.99
N LEU A 18 7.08 -18.15 4.81
CA LEU A 18 7.09 -18.18 6.27
C LEU A 18 5.71 -17.80 6.85
N ALA A 19 4.67 -17.85 6.01
CA ALA A 19 3.32 -17.46 6.40
C ALA A 19 2.74 -18.36 7.51
N LYS A 20 1.79 -17.82 8.27
CA LYS A 20 1.01 -18.53 9.29
C LYS A 20 1.87 -19.17 10.37
N ASN A 21 2.82 -18.40 10.88
CA ASN A 21 3.68 -18.79 12.00
C ASN A 21 3.50 -17.82 13.18
N ASN A 22 4.29 -18.01 14.23
CA ASN A 22 4.36 -17.12 15.38
C ASN A 22 5.64 -16.26 15.34
N ILE A 23 6.07 -15.80 14.15
CA ILE A 23 7.30 -15.01 14.02
C ILE A 23 7.04 -13.61 14.60
N THR A 24 7.77 -13.27 15.65
CA THR A 24 7.72 -11.92 16.26
C THR A 24 8.86 -11.03 15.77
N SER A 25 9.95 -11.63 15.28
CA SER A 25 11.08 -10.88 14.70
C SER A 25 11.80 -11.63 13.58
N VAL A 26 12.32 -10.84 12.65
CA VAL A 26 13.30 -11.21 11.64
C VAL A 26 14.50 -10.30 11.86
N GLU A 27 15.70 -10.88 11.94
CA GLU A 27 16.91 -10.07 12.10
C GLU A 27 17.27 -9.37 10.78
N PRO A 28 17.74 -8.11 10.82
CA PRO A 28 18.32 -7.46 9.65
C PRO A 28 19.40 -8.33 9.02
N GLY A 29 19.38 -8.45 7.70
CA GLY A 29 20.32 -9.28 6.96
C GLY A 29 19.88 -10.73 6.72
N ALA A 30 18.77 -11.19 7.31
CA ALA A 30 18.27 -12.55 7.13
C ALA A 30 18.12 -13.00 5.67
N PHE A 31 17.85 -12.06 4.76
CA PHE A 31 17.63 -12.34 3.34
C PHE A 31 18.81 -11.93 2.43
N ASP A 32 19.88 -11.35 2.98
CA ASP A 32 20.93 -10.69 2.18
C ASP A 32 21.74 -11.68 1.32
N ASN A 33 21.85 -12.93 1.77
CA ASN A 33 22.57 -13.99 1.05
C ASN A 33 21.71 -14.69 -0.02
N SER A 34 20.48 -14.22 -0.26
CA SER A 34 19.55 -14.74 -1.28
C SER A 34 19.30 -13.68 -2.38
N PRO A 35 20.30 -13.34 -3.21
CA PRO A 35 20.20 -12.24 -4.18
C PRO A 35 19.16 -12.48 -5.29
N ASN A 36 18.74 -13.73 -5.48
CA ASN A 36 17.74 -14.15 -6.47
C ASN A 36 16.31 -14.13 -5.93
N LEU A 37 16.10 -13.69 -4.70
CA LEU A 37 14.79 -13.68 -4.07
C LEU A 37 13.86 -12.68 -4.77
N GLN A 38 12.68 -13.17 -5.15
CA GLN A 38 11.67 -12.47 -5.94
C GLN A 38 10.33 -12.37 -5.20
N ALA A 39 10.03 -13.31 -4.31
CA ALA A 39 8.79 -13.29 -3.53
C ALA A 39 9.02 -13.73 -2.07
N ILE A 40 8.42 -12.98 -1.14
CA ILE A 40 8.44 -13.28 0.29
C ILE A 40 7.01 -13.30 0.82
N ARG A 41 6.65 -14.40 1.47
CA ARG A 41 5.45 -14.49 2.31
C ARG A 41 5.82 -14.51 3.78
N LEU A 42 5.34 -13.51 4.51
CA LEU A 42 5.42 -13.35 5.95
C LEU A 42 4.02 -13.10 6.55
N ASP A 43 2.96 -13.40 5.78
CA ASP A 43 1.58 -13.15 6.17
C ASP A 43 1.14 -13.99 7.38
N THR A 44 0.23 -13.44 8.19
CA THR A 44 -0.28 -14.10 9.41
C THR A 44 0.87 -14.46 10.38
N ASN A 45 1.57 -13.45 10.87
CA ASN A 45 2.62 -13.54 11.87
C ASN A 45 2.39 -12.48 12.96
N LYS A 46 3.43 -12.11 13.73
CA LYS A 46 3.34 -11.15 14.84
C LYS A 46 4.43 -10.07 14.74
N LEU A 47 4.79 -9.69 13.51
CA LEU A 47 5.81 -8.68 13.26
C LEU A 47 5.28 -7.29 13.62
N MET A 48 6.05 -6.55 14.40
CA MET A 48 5.78 -5.14 14.75
C MET A 48 6.68 -4.16 13.98
N ASP A 49 7.80 -4.64 13.45
CA ASP A 49 8.76 -3.83 12.70
C ASP A 49 9.34 -4.64 11.53
N ILE A 50 9.63 -3.95 10.43
CA ILE A 50 10.25 -4.47 9.20
C ILE A 50 11.45 -3.62 8.76
N LYS A 51 11.94 -2.73 9.61
CA LYS A 51 13.02 -1.81 9.30
C LYS A 51 14.28 -2.55 8.84
N GLY A 52 14.74 -2.19 7.64
CA GLY A 52 15.98 -2.72 7.06
C GLY A 52 15.92 -4.18 6.58
N LEU A 53 14.77 -4.86 6.65
CA LEU A 53 14.70 -6.29 6.28
C LEU A 53 14.84 -6.54 4.77
N PHE A 54 14.31 -5.65 3.94
CA PHE A 54 14.16 -5.91 2.50
C PHE A 54 15.09 -5.05 1.62
N LYS A 55 15.93 -4.21 2.22
CA LYS A 55 16.74 -3.21 1.51
C LYS A 55 17.76 -3.83 0.56
N ASN A 56 18.32 -4.97 0.93
CA ASN A 56 19.38 -5.65 0.16
C ASN A 56 18.83 -6.77 -0.74
N ILE A 57 17.54 -6.72 -1.09
CA ILE A 57 16.87 -7.71 -1.94
C ILE A 57 16.43 -7.03 -3.25
N PRO A 58 17.36 -6.66 -4.14
CA PRO A 58 17.08 -5.78 -5.28
C PRO A 58 16.12 -6.38 -6.31
N ASN A 59 15.94 -7.70 -6.31
CA ASN A 59 15.09 -8.43 -7.23
C ASN A 59 13.71 -8.79 -6.65
N LEU A 60 13.38 -8.33 -5.44
CA LEU A 60 12.08 -8.58 -4.83
C LEU A 60 10.98 -7.88 -5.63
N LEU A 61 10.00 -8.65 -6.08
CA LEU A 61 8.86 -8.17 -6.87
C LEU A 61 7.55 -8.21 -6.10
N TRP A 62 7.41 -9.19 -5.20
CA TRP A 62 6.17 -9.47 -4.48
C TRP A 62 6.46 -9.68 -2.99
N LEU A 63 5.76 -8.95 -2.13
CA LEU A 63 5.89 -9.05 -0.68
C LEU A 63 4.51 -9.09 -0.05
N ASN A 64 4.26 -10.12 0.77
CA ASN A 64 3.08 -10.19 1.60
C ASN A 64 3.46 -10.24 3.08
N ILE A 65 3.06 -9.20 3.79
CA ILE A 65 3.23 -9.00 5.23
C ILE A 65 1.88 -8.68 5.90
N SER A 66 0.77 -9.09 5.27
CA SER A 66 -0.58 -8.98 5.81
C SER A 66 -0.76 -9.78 7.11
N GLY A 67 -1.72 -9.40 7.95
CA GLY A 67 -1.99 -10.12 9.20
C GLY A 67 -0.79 -10.10 10.16
N ASN A 68 -0.18 -8.93 10.34
CA ASN A 68 0.87 -8.68 11.32
C ASN A 68 0.43 -7.52 12.25
N ASN A 69 1.38 -6.95 13.01
CA ASN A 69 1.13 -5.90 13.99
C ASN A 69 1.87 -4.60 13.63
N LEU A 70 1.99 -4.28 12.34
CA LEU A 70 2.67 -3.07 11.89
C LEU A 70 1.79 -1.84 12.14
N GLU A 71 2.38 -0.79 12.73
CA GLU A 71 1.67 0.47 13.04
C GLU A 71 2.00 1.62 12.07
N HIS A 72 3.14 1.53 11.38
CA HIS A 72 3.63 2.55 10.47
C HIS A 72 4.22 1.92 9.22
N LEU A 73 4.05 2.60 8.07
CA LEU A 73 4.69 2.23 6.82
C LEU A 73 5.74 3.26 6.44
N GLU A 74 6.98 2.84 6.23
CA GLU A 74 8.04 3.70 5.67
C GLU A 74 8.50 3.12 4.33
N TYR A 75 8.30 3.86 3.24
CA TYR A 75 8.62 3.37 1.89
C TYR A 75 10.11 3.06 1.70
N SER A 76 10.98 3.70 2.49
CA SER A 76 12.43 3.46 2.48
C SER A 76 12.84 2.05 2.93
N ASN A 77 11.93 1.29 3.54
CA ASN A 77 12.16 -0.11 3.93
C ASN A 77 12.05 -1.10 2.77
N PHE A 78 11.50 -0.67 1.62
CA PHE A 78 11.25 -1.56 0.49
C PHE A 78 12.25 -1.33 -0.65
N PRO A 79 12.60 -2.39 -1.40
CA PRO A 79 13.48 -2.26 -2.55
C PRO A 79 12.74 -1.56 -3.71
N PRO A 80 13.42 -0.74 -4.53
CA PRO A 80 12.78 0.05 -5.60
C PRO A 80 12.01 -0.77 -6.65
N ARG A 81 12.39 -2.03 -6.86
CA ARG A 81 11.77 -2.93 -7.85
C ARG A 81 10.47 -3.59 -7.37
N LEU A 82 10.10 -3.44 -6.11
CA LEU A 82 8.88 -4.04 -5.58
C LEU A 82 7.65 -3.56 -6.36
N GLN A 83 6.81 -4.49 -6.80
CA GLN A 83 5.64 -4.20 -7.63
C GLN A 83 4.32 -4.51 -6.90
N TRP A 84 4.35 -5.48 -5.99
CA TRP A 84 3.17 -5.91 -5.24
C TRP A 84 3.48 -5.93 -3.75
N LEU A 85 2.69 -5.18 -2.98
CA LEU A 85 2.81 -5.09 -1.53
C LEU A 85 1.44 -5.29 -0.89
N ASP A 86 1.32 -6.37 -0.12
CA ASP A 86 0.13 -6.66 0.68
C ASP A 86 0.43 -6.42 2.16
N LEU A 87 -0.22 -5.41 2.72
CA LEU A 87 -0.17 -4.94 4.10
C LEU A 87 -1.53 -5.05 4.79
N ARG A 88 -2.48 -5.78 4.20
CA ARG A 88 -3.83 -5.92 4.73
C ARG A 88 -3.83 -6.45 6.17
N SER A 89 -4.83 -6.08 6.96
CA SER A 89 -5.02 -6.59 8.34
C SER A 89 -3.77 -6.34 9.21
N ASN A 90 -3.29 -5.11 9.21
CA ASN A 90 -2.28 -4.62 10.15
C ASN A 90 -2.91 -3.54 11.05
N GLN A 91 -2.11 -2.73 11.73
CA GLN A 91 -2.56 -1.66 12.61
C GLN A 91 -2.05 -0.30 12.12
N ILE A 92 -1.83 -0.17 10.80
CA ILE A 92 -1.15 0.99 10.22
C ILE A 92 -2.01 2.23 10.39
N ARG A 93 -1.47 3.24 11.08
CA ARG A 93 -2.14 4.53 11.32
C ARG A 93 -1.59 5.65 10.46
N SER A 94 -0.36 5.51 9.97
CA SER A 94 0.29 6.50 9.14
C SER A 94 1.18 5.88 8.07
N LEU A 95 1.23 6.56 6.93
CA LEU A 95 2.11 6.25 5.81
C LEU A 95 3.19 7.34 5.72
N GLY A 96 4.45 6.92 5.69
CA GLY A 96 5.59 7.79 5.46
C GLY A 96 5.50 8.47 4.09
N SER A 97 6.19 9.61 3.95
CA SER A 97 6.26 10.33 2.69
C SER A 97 7.05 9.53 1.66
N CYS A 98 6.53 9.44 0.43
CA CYS A 98 7.25 8.88 -0.70
C CYS A 98 7.84 9.93 -1.64
N LEU A 99 7.73 11.24 -1.35
CA LEU A 99 8.11 12.31 -2.29
C LEU A 99 9.55 12.16 -2.85
N ASP A 100 10.51 11.78 -1.99
CA ASP A 100 11.91 11.60 -2.42
C ASP A 100 12.16 10.27 -3.17
N LEU A 101 11.17 9.37 -3.17
CA LEU A 101 11.25 8.00 -3.69
C LEU A 101 10.22 7.71 -4.80
N GLU A 102 9.27 8.61 -5.06
CA GLU A 102 8.07 8.36 -5.86
C GLU A 102 8.39 7.89 -7.29
N LYS A 103 9.48 8.42 -7.86
CA LYS A 103 9.98 8.05 -9.20
C LYS A 103 10.84 6.79 -9.22
N GLN A 104 11.37 6.40 -8.06
CA GLN A 104 12.24 5.23 -7.92
C GLN A 104 11.41 3.97 -7.67
N LEU A 105 10.32 4.10 -6.92
CA LEU A 105 9.42 3.02 -6.59
C LEU A 105 8.64 2.56 -7.83
N ARG A 106 8.60 1.24 -8.04
CA ARG A 106 7.81 0.60 -9.11
C ARG A 106 6.56 -0.10 -8.59
N LEU A 107 6.06 0.36 -7.44
CA LEU A 107 4.94 -0.27 -6.75
C LEU A 107 3.64 -0.03 -7.51
N ARG A 108 3.05 -1.10 -8.03
CA ARG A 108 1.83 -1.07 -8.85
C ARG A 108 0.60 -1.44 -8.04
N ASN A 109 0.72 -2.41 -7.15
CA ASN A 109 -0.38 -2.92 -6.35
C ASN A 109 -0.05 -2.74 -4.88
N LEU A 110 -0.91 -1.99 -4.19
CA LEU A 110 -0.80 -1.73 -2.76
C LEU A 110 -2.14 -2.03 -2.09
N ASP A 111 -2.14 -3.05 -1.25
CA ASP A 111 -3.28 -3.39 -0.40
C ASP A 111 -2.98 -2.94 1.04
N LEU A 112 -3.72 -1.94 1.50
CA LEU A 112 -3.70 -1.37 2.84
C LEU A 112 -5.06 -1.57 3.54
N SER A 113 -5.92 -2.47 3.03
CA SER A 113 -7.22 -2.71 3.63
C SER A 113 -7.13 -3.21 5.06
N GLN A 114 -8.18 -2.99 5.86
CA GLN A 114 -8.25 -3.45 7.26
C GLN A 114 -7.06 -2.93 8.08
N ASN A 115 -6.87 -1.61 8.06
CA ASN A 115 -5.87 -0.89 8.86
C ASN A 115 -6.58 0.25 9.63
N SER A 116 -5.81 1.20 10.19
CA SER A 116 -6.33 2.31 11.01
C SER A 116 -5.97 3.67 10.42
N LEU A 117 -5.90 3.80 9.09
CA LEU A 117 -5.60 5.08 8.43
C LEU A 117 -6.75 6.07 8.63
N LEU A 118 -6.41 7.32 8.95
CA LEU A 118 -7.39 8.41 9.17
C LEU A 118 -7.50 9.38 7.98
N GLU A 119 -6.40 9.54 7.24
CA GLU A 119 -6.33 10.41 6.09
C GLU A 119 -5.41 9.83 5.02
N ILE A 120 -5.54 10.34 3.79
CA ILE A 120 -4.64 10.01 2.69
C ILE A 120 -4.35 11.25 1.83
N GLY A 121 -3.09 11.38 1.43
CA GLY A 121 -2.58 12.46 0.59
C GLY A 121 -1.70 11.98 -0.56
N SER A 122 -1.44 12.87 -1.52
CA SER A 122 -0.58 12.57 -2.68
C SER A 122 0.82 12.12 -2.28
N SER A 123 1.39 12.72 -1.22
CA SER A 123 2.74 12.40 -0.73
C SER A 123 2.85 11.01 -0.08
N ASN A 124 1.71 10.38 0.26
CA ASN A 124 1.70 9.03 0.82
C ASN A 124 1.67 7.95 -0.25
N LEU A 125 1.51 8.29 -1.53
CA LEU A 125 1.24 7.33 -2.59
C LEU A 125 2.27 7.49 -3.71
N PRO A 126 2.94 6.41 -4.17
CA PRO A 126 3.89 6.52 -5.28
C PRO A 126 3.18 6.80 -6.61
N ASP A 127 3.91 7.39 -7.57
CA ASP A 127 3.41 7.72 -8.91
C ASP A 127 3.11 6.48 -9.77
N SER A 128 3.79 5.38 -9.47
CA SER A 128 3.69 4.11 -10.20
C SER A 128 2.44 3.28 -9.88
N ILE A 129 1.62 3.72 -8.92
CA ILE A 129 0.48 2.94 -8.44
C ILE A 129 -0.57 2.72 -9.53
N GLU A 130 -1.05 1.48 -9.64
CA GLU A 130 -2.08 1.03 -10.57
C GLU A 130 -3.35 0.67 -9.81
N ASN A 131 -3.22 -0.13 -8.76
CA ASN A 131 -4.33 -0.61 -7.93
C ASN A 131 -4.05 -0.31 -6.46
N LEU A 132 -4.96 0.44 -5.85
CA LEU A 132 -4.87 0.89 -4.48
C LEU A 132 -6.11 0.47 -3.71
N ILE A 133 -5.93 -0.40 -2.71
CA ILE A 133 -7.01 -0.86 -1.84
C ILE A 133 -6.81 -0.25 -0.45
N LEU A 134 -7.75 0.60 -0.04
CA LEU A 134 -7.80 1.33 1.23
C LEU A 134 -9.08 1.01 2.00
N SER A 135 -9.83 -0.02 1.60
CA SER A 135 -11.11 -0.37 2.20
C SER A 135 -10.96 -0.80 3.66
N GLU A 136 -12.03 -0.67 4.45
CA GLU A 136 -12.02 -1.06 5.88
C GLU A 136 -10.91 -0.34 6.67
N ASN A 137 -10.76 0.97 6.45
CA ASN A 137 -9.92 1.85 7.28
C ASN A 137 -10.82 2.84 8.03
N GLN A 138 -10.22 3.86 8.65
CA GLN A 138 -10.92 4.90 9.37
C GLN A 138 -10.83 6.26 8.65
N ILE A 139 -10.66 6.24 7.32
CA ILE A 139 -10.36 7.44 6.54
C ILE A 139 -11.56 8.38 6.56
N HIS A 140 -11.37 9.57 7.12
CA HIS A 140 -12.38 10.63 7.12
C HIS A 140 -12.05 11.76 6.14
N THR A 141 -10.78 11.89 5.74
CA THR A 141 -10.30 12.95 4.84
C THR A 141 -9.44 12.38 3.72
N ILE A 142 -9.74 12.78 2.47
CA ILE A 142 -8.86 12.62 1.32
C ILE A 142 -8.38 14.03 0.96
N LEU A 143 -7.07 14.26 0.95
CA LEU A 143 -6.54 15.57 0.64
C LEU A 143 -6.76 15.91 -0.86
N PRO A 144 -6.92 17.20 -1.22
CA PRO A 144 -7.00 17.63 -2.60
C PRO A 144 -5.84 17.09 -3.46
N TYR A 145 -6.14 16.68 -4.68
CA TYR A 145 -5.18 16.17 -5.67
C TYR A 145 -4.44 14.88 -5.27
N THR A 146 -4.95 14.11 -4.31
CA THR A 146 -4.32 12.85 -3.85
C THR A 146 -4.04 11.86 -4.99
N PHE A 147 -4.93 11.77 -5.98
CA PHE A 147 -4.81 10.85 -7.11
C PHE A 147 -4.32 11.52 -8.41
N PHE A 148 -4.00 12.82 -8.34
CA PHE A 148 -3.44 13.54 -9.46
C PHE A 148 -2.00 13.08 -9.73
N ARG A 149 -1.56 13.14 -10.98
CA ARG A 149 -0.22 12.66 -11.42
C ARG A 149 0.06 11.17 -11.18
N LYS A 150 -0.99 10.34 -11.05
CA LYS A 150 -0.88 8.88 -11.00
C LYS A 150 -1.31 8.26 -12.33
N PRO A 151 -0.47 8.32 -13.38
CA PRO A 151 -0.89 8.04 -14.76
C PRO A 151 -1.45 6.64 -14.96
N ASN A 152 -0.95 5.66 -14.20
CA ASN A 152 -1.34 4.25 -14.37
C ASN A 152 -2.45 3.80 -13.42
N LEU A 153 -2.94 4.67 -12.52
CA LEU A 153 -3.93 4.29 -11.52
C LEU A 153 -5.26 3.93 -12.21
N THR A 154 -5.71 2.69 -12.06
CA THR A 154 -6.94 2.15 -12.64
C THR A 154 -8.00 1.87 -11.59
N ARG A 155 -7.61 1.62 -10.34
CA ARG A 155 -8.54 1.28 -9.27
C ARG A 155 -8.14 1.89 -7.94
N VAL A 156 -9.12 2.50 -7.27
CA VAL A 156 -9.04 2.95 -5.89
C VAL A 156 -10.24 2.42 -5.12
N ASP A 157 -10.01 1.61 -4.10
CA ASP A 157 -11.07 1.14 -3.20
C ASP A 157 -11.01 1.88 -1.86
N LEU A 158 -11.98 2.76 -1.62
CA LEU A 158 -12.14 3.54 -0.39
C LEU A 158 -13.41 3.10 0.37
N SER A 159 -13.98 1.94 0.03
CA SER A 159 -15.19 1.46 0.66
C SER A 159 -15.01 1.18 2.15
N PHE A 160 -16.09 1.21 2.93
CA PHE A 160 -16.03 0.94 4.38
C PHE A 160 -15.01 1.83 5.12
N ASN A 161 -15.15 3.14 4.94
CA ASN A 161 -14.37 4.17 5.64
C ASN A 161 -15.32 5.14 6.37
N HIS A 162 -14.82 6.28 6.82
CA HIS A 162 -15.56 7.29 7.56
C HIS A 162 -15.70 8.61 6.79
N LEU A 163 -15.70 8.55 5.46
CA LEU A 163 -15.87 9.73 4.60
C LEU A 163 -17.30 10.28 4.77
N THR A 164 -17.40 11.53 5.21
CA THR A 164 -18.70 12.23 5.35
C THR A 164 -18.90 13.27 4.24
N LYS A 165 -17.84 14.01 3.91
CA LYS A 165 -17.78 14.94 2.78
C LYS A 165 -16.47 14.73 2.05
N ILE A 166 -16.48 15.01 0.75
CA ILE A 166 -15.32 14.88 -0.11
C ILE A 166 -15.12 16.22 -0.82
N ASP A 167 -13.90 16.74 -0.79
CA ASP A 167 -13.53 17.91 -1.57
C ASP A 167 -13.57 17.56 -3.07
N PRO A 168 -14.15 18.41 -3.95
CA PRO A 168 -14.19 18.15 -5.39
C PRO A 168 -12.83 17.86 -6.03
N ASN A 169 -11.75 18.42 -5.49
CA ASN A 169 -10.38 18.19 -5.97
C ASN A 169 -9.73 16.95 -5.37
N ALA A 170 -10.28 16.36 -4.30
CA ALA A 170 -9.72 15.17 -3.66
C ALA A 170 -9.69 13.96 -4.62
N LEU A 171 -10.75 13.82 -5.44
CA LEU A 171 -10.87 12.76 -6.44
C LEU A 171 -10.37 13.17 -7.83
N ARG A 172 -9.68 14.30 -7.96
CA ARG A 172 -9.18 14.79 -9.25
C ARG A 172 -8.15 13.81 -9.81
N LEU A 173 -8.43 13.28 -10.99
CA LEU A 173 -7.53 12.41 -11.75
C LEU A 173 -6.68 13.20 -12.76
N SER A 174 -5.59 12.58 -13.23
CA SER A 174 -4.86 13.06 -14.41
C SER A 174 -5.75 13.00 -15.65
N PRO A 175 -5.65 13.97 -16.59
CA PRO A 175 -6.39 13.95 -17.85
C PRO A 175 -6.04 12.73 -18.72
N ASP A 176 -6.94 12.38 -19.64
CA ASP A 176 -6.75 11.39 -20.72
C ASP A 176 -6.39 9.95 -20.26
N LYS A 177 -6.97 9.51 -19.14
CA LYS A 177 -6.80 8.12 -18.67
C LYS A 177 -7.64 7.12 -19.45
N THR A 178 -6.98 6.11 -20.00
CA THR A 178 -7.60 4.91 -20.57
C THR A 178 -6.91 3.65 -20.03
N PRO A 179 -7.64 2.71 -19.39
CA PRO A 179 -9.06 2.79 -19.01
C PRO A 179 -9.33 3.87 -17.94
N PRO A 180 -10.59 4.30 -17.76
CA PRO A 180 -10.95 5.21 -16.68
C PRO A 180 -10.60 4.60 -15.31
N THR A 181 -10.25 5.43 -14.34
CA THR A 181 -10.02 4.97 -12.96
C THR A 181 -11.35 4.70 -12.28
N GLU A 182 -11.52 3.48 -11.77
CA GLU A 182 -12.66 3.10 -10.93
C GLU A 182 -12.39 3.51 -9.47
N ILE A 183 -13.28 4.30 -8.88
CA ILE A 183 -13.19 4.71 -7.47
C ILE A 183 -14.41 4.18 -6.72
N PHE A 184 -14.19 3.28 -5.77
CA PHE A 184 -15.24 2.69 -4.94
C PHE A 184 -15.38 3.45 -3.63
N LEU A 185 -16.53 4.09 -3.41
CA LEU A 185 -16.83 4.89 -2.20
C LEU A 185 -17.92 4.26 -1.31
N GLY A 186 -18.38 3.05 -1.64
CA GLY A 186 -19.50 2.40 -0.95
C GLY A 186 -19.29 2.26 0.56
N GLN A 187 -20.37 2.23 1.34
CA GLN A 187 -20.31 2.02 2.79
C GLN A 187 -19.50 3.09 3.53
N ASN A 188 -19.59 4.34 3.07
CA ASN A 188 -19.16 5.52 3.79
C ASN A 188 -20.39 6.34 4.24
N PRO A 189 -20.35 7.01 5.40
CA PRO A 189 -21.44 7.86 5.89
C PRO A 189 -21.51 9.22 5.16
N LEU A 190 -21.59 9.19 3.83
CA LEU A 190 -21.58 10.39 2.99
C LEU A 190 -22.86 11.23 3.21
N THR A 191 -22.68 12.53 3.44
CA THR A 191 -23.78 13.48 3.55
C THR A 191 -24.25 13.93 2.17
N CYS A 192 -25.54 13.78 1.88
CA CYS A 192 -26.15 14.26 0.63
C CYS A 192 -26.71 15.68 0.82
N ASP A 193 -25.88 16.70 0.62
CA ASP A 193 -26.27 18.12 0.59
C ASP A 193 -25.71 18.84 -0.65
N CYS A 194 -25.99 20.14 -0.78
CA CYS A 194 -25.52 20.95 -1.92
C CYS A 194 -24.00 20.99 -2.07
N THR A 195 -23.22 20.72 -1.01
CA THR A 195 -21.75 20.66 -1.05
C THR A 195 -21.23 19.38 -1.73
N MET A 196 -22.07 18.36 -1.85
CA MET A 196 -21.75 17.06 -2.44
C MET A 196 -22.45 16.80 -3.79
N GLN A 197 -23.18 17.78 -4.34
CA GLN A 197 -23.90 17.64 -5.62
C GLN A 197 -22.97 17.27 -6.79
N TRP A 198 -21.71 17.73 -6.78
CA TRP A 198 -20.72 17.42 -7.80
C TRP A 198 -20.45 15.91 -7.93
N LEU A 199 -20.54 15.16 -6.83
CA LEU A 199 -20.27 13.73 -6.81
C LEU A 199 -21.37 12.94 -7.54
N GLN A 200 -22.61 13.45 -7.52
CA GLN A 200 -23.71 12.88 -8.30
C GLN A 200 -23.48 13.07 -9.81
N ASN A 201 -22.92 14.22 -10.18
CA ASN A 201 -22.63 14.55 -11.58
C ASN A 201 -21.40 13.79 -12.12
N MET A 202 -20.52 13.27 -11.26
CA MET A 202 -19.40 12.41 -11.69
C MET A 202 -19.86 11.06 -12.25
N ASN A 203 -21.06 10.57 -11.90
CA ASN A 203 -21.59 9.27 -12.34
C ASN A 203 -22.29 9.29 -13.72
N MET A 204 -22.21 10.38 -14.49
CA MET A 204 -22.87 10.47 -15.82
C MET A 204 -21.93 10.29 -17.03
N GLU A 205 -20.67 9.90 -16.84
CA GLU A 205 -19.75 9.54 -17.93
C GLU A 205 -19.07 8.18 -17.67
N ILE A 206 -19.86 7.12 -17.49
CA ILE A 206 -19.41 5.72 -17.57
C ILE A 206 -20.21 5.01 -18.67
#